data_AF-A0AAE0IUI4-F1
#
_entry.id   AF-A0AAE0IUI4-F1
#
_cell.length_a   1.000
_cell.length_b   1.000
_cell.length_c   1.000
_cell.angle_alpha   90.00
_cell.angle_beta   90.00
_cell.angle_gamma   90.00
#
_symmetry.space_group_name_H-M   'P 1'
#
loop_
_entity.id
_entity.type
_entity.pdbx_description
1 polymer ?
#
loop_
_entity_poly.entity_id
_entity_poly.type
_entity_poly.pdbx_seq_one_letter_code
_entity_poly.pdbx_strand_id
1 'polypeptide(L)'
;MYSIAGAMCSLTFQPYPVSLLAKSDASGGNVLGIHASDGPIVSVLLLSYWENKSDDAAVISFMETILARMQAYATAKGTKFPFIYMNYAFSGQNVISSYGPTNKAKLQAASRKYDPTGLFQKAFPGEFKLF
;
A
#
# COMPACT_ATOMS: atom_id res chain seq x y z
N MET A 1 24.16 2.51 -20.72
CA MET A 1 23.25 2.92 -19.64
C MET A 1 22.15 3.71 -20.34
N TYR A 2 20.95 3.15 -20.50
CA TYR A 2 19.86 3.85 -21.20
C TYR A 2 19.46 5.07 -20.35
N SER A 3 19.68 6.28 -20.84
CA SER A 3 19.14 7.48 -20.19
C SER A 3 17.67 7.58 -20.58
N ILE A 4 16.77 7.37 -19.63
CA ILE A 4 15.33 7.62 -19.82
C ILE A 4 15.11 9.13 -19.71
N ALA A 5 14.52 9.72 -20.74
CA ALA A 5 14.34 11.17 -20.80
C ALA A 5 13.36 11.65 -19.72
N GLY A 6 13.73 12.75 -19.05
CA GLY A 6 12.98 13.33 -17.93
C GLY A 6 12.78 12.39 -16.74
N ALA A 7 13.54 11.30 -16.64
CA ALA A 7 13.40 10.36 -15.54
C ALA A 7 13.76 11.01 -14.20
N MET A 8 12.81 10.97 -13.26
CA MET A 8 13.01 11.34 -11.87
C MET A 8 12.48 10.23 -10.98
N CYS A 9 13.26 9.83 -9.98
CA CYS A 9 12.82 8.92 -8.93
C CYS A 9 12.87 9.64 -7.59
N SER A 10 11.84 9.47 -6.77
CA SER A 10 11.82 9.91 -5.38
C SER A 10 11.47 8.77 -4.43
N LEU A 11 12.08 8.84 -3.26
CA LEU A 11 11.86 7.94 -2.14
C LEU A 11 11.31 8.76 -0.98
N THR A 12 10.07 8.48 -0.59
CA THR A 12 9.38 9.22 0.47
C THR A 12 9.10 8.29 1.64
N PHE A 13 9.40 8.77 2.84
CA PHE A 13 9.09 8.09 4.10
C PHE A 13 7.93 8.79 4.79
N GLN A 14 6.87 8.04 5.10
CA GLN A 14 5.71 8.52 5.85
C GLN A 14 5.62 7.77 7.18
N PRO A 15 6.14 8.36 8.28
CA PRO A 15 6.13 7.72 9.58
C PRO A 15 4.76 7.81 10.27
N TYR A 16 4.37 6.72 10.92
CA TYR A 16 3.27 6.62 11.86
C TYR A 16 3.87 6.42 13.27
N PRO A 17 4.04 7.49 14.05
CA PRO A 17 4.62 7.38 15.38
C PRO A 17 3.67 6.68 16.35
N VAL A 18 4.22 6.01 17.36
CA VAL A 18 3.44 5.29 18.39
C VAL A 18 2.42 6.21 19.07
N SER A 19 2.73 7.48 19.28
CA SER A 19 1.80 8.46 19.87
C SER A 19 0.53 8.68 19.03
N LEU A 20 0.66 8.68 17.70
CA LEU A 20 -0.47 8.76 16.77
C LEU A 20 -1.30 7.48 16.83
N LEU A 21 -0.64 6.32 16.78
CA LEU A 21 -1.31 5.03 16.80
C LEU A 21 -2.03 4.78 18.13
N ALA A 22 -1.44 5.19 19.26
CA ALA A 22 -2.07 5.07 20.58
C ALA A 22 -3.33 5.92 20.69
N LYS A 23 -3.37 7.10 20.05
CA LYS A 23 -4.59 7.90 19.95
C LYS A 23 -5.64 7.24 19.06
N SER A 24 -5.22 6.64 17.94
CA SER A 24 -6.13 5.85 17.09
C SER A 24 -6.75 4.69 17.88
N ASP A 25 -5.95 3.92 18.61
CA ASP A 25 -6.41 2.79 19.43
C ASP A 25 -7.42 3.25 20.50
N ALA A 26 -7.11 4.34 21.21
CA ALA A 26 -8.00 4.92 22.22
C ALA A 26 -9.32 5.47 21.65
N SER A 27 -9.38 5.79 20.35
CA SER A 27 -10.58 6.27 19.65
C SER A 27 -11.36 5.17 18.92
N GLY A 28 -11.11 3.89 19.25
CA GLY A 28 -11.80 2.75 18.64
C GLY A 28 -11.01 2.01 17.56
N GLY A 29 -9.73 2.35 17.38
CA GLY A 29 -8.80 1.73 16.44
C GLY A 29 -8.93 2.28 15.02
N ASN A 30 -8.41 1.51 14.06
CA ASN A 30 -8.48 1.82 12.63
C ASN A 30 -8.67 0.54 11.80
N VAL A 31 -9.13 0.71 10.57
CA VAL A 31 -9.34 -0.41 9.63
C VAL A 31 -8.05 -0.84 8.92
N LEU A 32 -6.95 -0.11 9.11
CA LEU A 32 -5.68 -0.36 8.42
C LEU A 32 -4.87 -1.50 9.07
N GLY A 33 -5.24 -1.92 10.28
CA GLY A 33 -4.58 -3.02 10.98
C GLY A 33 -3.23 -2.64 11.58
N ILE A 34 -3.02 -1.36 11.88
CA ILE A 34 -1.82 -0.83 12.54
C ILE A 34 -2.18 -0.37 13.95
N HIS A 35 -1.36 -0.73 14.93
CA HIS A 35 -1.63 -0.46 16.36
C HIS A 35 -0.37 0.05 17.05
N ALA A 36 -0.53 0.72 18.20
CA ALA A 36 0.60 1.20 18.98
C ALA A 36 1.54 0.06 19.42
N SER A 37 1.00 -1.15 19.62
CA SER A 37 1.74 -2.36 19.95
C SER A 37 2.70 -2.82 18.85
N ASP A 38 2.49 -2.40 17.61
CA ASP A 38 3.36 -2.74 16.48
C ASP A 38 4.65 -1.89 16.44
N GLY A 39 4.75 -0.89 17.33
CA GLY A 39 5.85 0.07 17.34
C GLY A 39 5.71 1.14 16.25
N PRO A 40 6.77 1.92 15.98
CA PRO A 40 6.75 2.92 14.92
C PRO A 40 6.74 2.24 13.55
N ILE A 41 5.81 2.62 12.69
CA ILE A 41 5.69 2.10 11.32
C ILE A 41 6.07 3.22 10.34
N VAL A 42 6.72 2.87 9.24
CA VAL A 42 7.04 3.84 8.18
C VAL A 42 6.54 3.28 6.85
N SER A 43 5.55 3.94 6.24
CA SER A 43 5.19 3.67 4.86
C SER A 43 6.25 4.27 3.95
N VAL A 44 6.63 3.53 2.92
CA VAL A 44 7.67 3.92 1.98
C VAL A 44 7.07 3.98 0.58
N LEU A 45 7.14 5.15 -0.04
CA LEU A 45 6.68 5.37 -1.41
C LEU A 45 7.90 5.51 -2.33
N LEU A 46 7.95 4.67 -3.36
CA LEU A 46 8.78 4.85 -4.53
C LEU A 46 7.91 5.50 -5.61
N LEU A 47 8.30 6.68 -6.07
CA LEU A 47 7.57 7.42 -7.08
C LEU A 47 8.52 7.77 -8.23
N SER A 48 8.06 7.61 -9.45
CA SER A 48 8.84 7.96 -10.64
C SER A 48 8.02 8.72 -11.65
N TYR A 49 8.69 9.60 -12.39
CA TYR A 49 8.17 10.34 -13.53
C TYR A 49 9.13 10.15 -14.70
N TRP A 50 8.61 10.17 -15.93
CA TRP A 50 9.37 10.08 -17.16
C TRP A 50 8.55 10.69 -18.31
N GLU A 51 9.21 11.05 -19.40
CA GLU A 51 8.56 11.78 -20.50
C GLU A 51 7.87 10.87 -21.51
N ASN A 52 8.53 9.79 -21.91
CA ASN A 52 8.10 9.00 -23.06
C ASN A 52 7.39 7.71 -22.64
N LYS A 53 6.17 7.51 -23.16
CA LYS A 53 5.41 6.27 -22.95
C LYS A 53 6.17 5.00 -23.39
N SER A 54 7.07 5.11 -24.36
CA SER A 54 7.92 3.98 -24.80
C SER A 54 8.79 3.40 -23.67
N ASP A 55 9.03 4.18 -22.63
CA ASP A 55 9.88 3.80 -21.50
C ASP A 55 9.08 3.19 -20.32
N ASP A 56 7.74 3.15 -20.39
CA ASP A 56 6.86 2.65 -19.32
C ASP A 56 7.33 1.29 -18.78
N ALA A 57 7.55 0.32 -19.66
CA ALA A 57 7.94 -1.03 -19.27
C ALA A 57 9.31 -1.07 -18.56
N ALA A 58 10.26 -0.25 -19.01
CA ALA A 58 11.58 -0.17 -18.41
C ALA A 58 11.52 0.47 -17.02
N VAL A 59 10.77 1.57 -16.87
CA VAL A 59 10.61 2.25 -15.57
C VAL A 59 9.85 1.38 -14.58
N ILE A 60 8.72 0.78 -14.99
CA ILE A 60 7.91 -0.08 -14.12
C ILE A 60 8.74 -1.27 -13.63
N SER A 61 9.44 -1.97 -14.53
CA SER A 61 10.30 -3.11 -14.17
C SER A 61 11.43 -2.72 -13.21
N PHE A 62 12.02 -1.54 -13.42
CA PHE A 62 13.02 -1.00 -12.50
C PHE A 62 12.42 -0.76 -11.10
N MET A 63 11.28 -0.09 -11.01
CA MET A 63 10.63 0.25 -9.74
C MET A 63 10.17 -1.00 -8.98
N GLU A 64 9.58 -1.98 -9.67
CA GLU A 64 9.22 -3.28 -9.08
C GLU A 64 10.44 -4.04 -8.54
N THR A 65 11.56 -4.01 -9.27
CA THR A 65 12.82 -4.62 -8.84
C THR A 65 13.35 -3.96 -7.57
N ILE A 66 13.34 -2.63 -7.50
CA ILE A 66 13.76 -1.89 -6.30
C ILE A 66 12.84 -2.21 -5.13
N LEU A 67 11.52 -2.19 -5.31
CA LEU A 67 10.55 -2.52 -4.26
C LEU A 67 10.76 -3.94 -3.73
N ALA A 68 10.95 -4.93 -4.61
CA ALA A 68 11.22 -6.30 -4.22
C ALA A 68 12.52 -6.43 -3.38
N ARG A 69 13.58 -5.72 -3.77
CA ARG A 69 14.84 -5.68 -3.01
C ARG A 69 14.67 -5.06 -1.63
N MET A 70 13.91 -3.95 -1.53
CA MET A 70 13.61 -3.31 -0.25
C MET A 70 12.81 -4.24 0.68
N GLN A 71 11.80 -4.93 0.13
CA GLN A 71 11.02 -5.90 0.89
C GLN A 71 11.86 -7.09 1.36
N ALA A 72 12.74 -7.62 0.50
CA ALA A 72 13.66 -8.70 0.87
C ALA A 72 14.62 -8.25 1.99
N TYR A 73 15.17 -7.05 1.88
CA TYR A 73 16.04 -6.47 2.90
C TYR A 73 15.32 -6.30 4.24
N ALA A 74 14.12 -5.71 4.25
CA ALA A 74 13.31 -5.54 5.45
C ALA A 74 12.92 -6.91 6.07
N THR A 75 12.64 -7.91 5.24
CA THR A 75 12.36 -9.28 5.71
C THR A 75 13.58 -9.88 6.40
N ALA A 76 14.76 -9.78 5.78
CA ALA A 76 16.01 -10.30 6.35
C ALA A 76 16.41 -9.60 7.66
N LYS A 77 15.97 -8.35 7.86
CA LYS A 77 16.17 -7.58 9.10
C LYS A 77 15.06 -7.78 10.13
N GLY A 78 14.00 -8.53 9.81
CA GLY A 78 12.84 -8.68 10.69
C GLY A 78 12.03 -7.40 10.88
N THR A 79 12.16 -6.42 9.98
CA THR A 79 11.50 -5.11 10.07
C THR A 79 10.40 -4.92 9.02
N LYS A 80 10.15 -5.92 8.16
CA LYS A 80 9.04 -5.86 7.20
C LYS A 80 7.71 -5.88 7.95
N PHE A 81 6.90 -4.86 7.72
CA PHE A 81 5.53 -4.79 8.21
C PHE A 81 4.54 -4.99 7.04
N PRO A 82 3.44 -5.76 7.21
CA PRO A 82 2.59 -6.18 6.08
C PRO A 82 1.74 -5.06 5.47
N PHE A 83 1.42 -3.99 6.22
CA PHE A 83 0.54 -2.90 5.79
C PHE A 83 1.00 -2.21 4.50
N ILE A 84 0.07 -2.05 3.56
CA ILE A 84 0.26 -1.33 2.30
C ILE A 84 -0.72 -0.16 2.27
N TYR A 85 -0.22 1.06 2.12
CA TYR A 85 -1.07 2.24 2.06
C TYR A 85 -1.72 2.39 0.67
N MET A 86 -3.05 2.20 0.61
CA MET A 86 -3.82 2.18 -0.65
C MET A 86 -3.56 3.35 -1.59
N ASN A 87 -3.45 4.56 -1.06
CA ASN A 87 -3.29 5.77 -1.88
C ASN A 87 -1.95 5.80 -2.65
N TYR A 88 -0.97 4.99 -2.24
CA TYR A 88 0.37 4.88 -2.83
C TYR A 88 0.63 3.50 -3.42
N ALA A 89 -0.37 2.64 -3.46
CA ALA A 89 -0.21 1.30 -3.99
C ALA A 89 -0.21 1.29 -5.52
N PHE A 90 0.68 0.48 -6.09
CA PHE A 90 0.71 0.20 -7.51
C PHE A 90 -0.17 -1.03 -7.84
N SER A 91 -0.50 -1.17 -9.13
CA SER A 91 -1.32 -2.29 -9.61
C SER A 91 -0.71 -3.65 -9.23
N GLY A 92 -1.58 -4.60 -8.90
CA GLY A 92 -1.18 -5.94 -8.46
C GLY A 92 -0.80 -6.08 -6.98
N GLN A 93 -0.67 -4.99 -6.23
CA GLN A 93 -0.43 -5.08 -4.78
C GLN A 93 -1.69 -5.50 -4.01
N ASN A 94 -1.53 -6.42 -3.05
CA ASN A 94 -2.65 -6.99 -2.29
C ASN A 94 -3.04 -6.11 -1.08
N VAL A 95 -3.47 -4.88 -1.37
CA VAL A 95 -3.73 -3.82 -0.38
C VAL A 95 -4.73 -4.25 0.69
N ILE A 96 -5.92 -4.71 0.31
CA ILE A 96 -6.98 -5.00 1.28
C ILE A 96 -6.58 -6.12 2.25
N SER A 97 -5.84 -7.13 1.77
CA SER A 97 -5.36 -8.21 2.63
C SER A 97 -4.28 -7.76 3.59
N SER A 98 -3.54 -6.68 3.27
CA SER A 98 -2.52 -6.10 4.15
C SER A 98 -3.09 -5.54 5.47
N TYR A 99 -4.39 -5.24 5.52
CA TYR A 99 -5.06 -4.70 6.69
C TYR A 99 -5.38 -5.76 7.75
N GLY A 100 -5.06 -7.02 7.46
CA GLY A 100 -5.34 -8.17 8.31
C GLY A 100 -6.74 -8.77 8.07
N PRO A 101 -6.91 -10.06 8.39
CA PRO A 101 -8.13 -10.81 8.07
C PRO A 101 -9.37 -10.24 8.76
N THR A 102 -9.24 -9.78 10.01
CA THR A 102 -10.34 -9.20 10.77
C THR A 102 -10.86 -7.91 10.12
N ASN A 103 -9.98 -7.01 9.70
CA ASN A 103 -10.39 -5.76 9.08
C ASN A 103 -10.90 -5.98 7.64
N LYS A 104 -10.29 -6.90 6.88
CA LYS A 104 -10.83 -7.33 5.58
C LYS A 104 -12.26 -7.86 5.72
N ALA A 105 -12.53 -8.71 6.71
CA ALA A 105 -13.87 -9.23 6.96
C ALA A 105 -14.86 -8.12 7.35
N LYS A 106 -14.45 -7.15 8.17
CA LYS A 106 -15.27 -5.96 8.51
C LYS A 106 -15.62 -5.14 7.25
N LEU A 107 -14.64 -4.90 6.37
CA LEU A 107 -14.88 -4.19 5.10
C LEU A 107 -15.83 -4.95 4.19
N GLN A 108 -15.64 -6.27 4.05
CA GLN A 108 -16.56 -7.12 3.28
C GLN A 108 -17.98 -7.11 3.86
N ALA A 109 -18.13 -7.15 5.18
CA ALA A 109 -19.43 -7.05 5.84
C ALA A 109 -20.10 -5.69 5.58
N ALA A 110 -19.34 -4.59 5.65
CA ALA A 110 -19.82 -3.26 5.28
C ALA A 110 -20.27 -3.21 3.81
N SER A 111 -19.49 -3.78 2.89
CA SER A 111 -19.86 -3.86 1.47
C SER A 111 -21.17 -4.62 1.28
N ARG A 112 -21.36 -5.78 1.92
CA ARG A 112 -22.63 -6.54 1.81
C ARG A 112 -23.83 -5.77 2.37
N LYS A 113 -23.61 -4.99 3.43
CA LYS A 113 -24.67 -4.22 4.09
C LYS A 113 -25.10 -2.99 3.29
N TYR A 114 -24.14 -2.25 2.74
CA TYR A 114 -24.38 -0.93 2.13
C TYR A 114 -24.32 -0.93 0.60
N ASP A 115 -23.70 -1.94 -0.01
CA ASP A 115 -23.65 -2.16 -1.47
C ASP A 115 -24.05 -3.62 -1.79
N PRO A 116 -25.30 -4.03 -1.50
CA PRO A 116 -25.73 -5.42 -1.61
C PRO A 116 -25.69 -5.98 -3.04
N THR A 117 -25.77 -5.12 -4.05
CA THR A 117 -25.65 -5.53 -5.47
C THR A 117 -24.19 -5.60 -5.94
N GLY A 118 -23.27 -5.02 -5.15
CA GLY A 118 -21.84 -5.01 -5.41
C GLY A 118 -21.44 -4.06 -6.53
N LEU A 119 -22.12 -2.91 -6.66
CA LEU A 119 -21.81 -1.89 -7.68
C LEU A 119 -20.33 -1.49 -7.63
N PHE A 120 -19.77 -1.23 -6.45
CA PHE A 120 -18.36 -0.84 -6.30
C PHE A 120 -17.40 -2.01 -6.46
N GLN A 121 -17.89 -3.23 -6.28
CA GLN A 121 -17.10 -4.44 -6.50
C GLN A 121 -17.04 -4.83 -7.99
N LYS A 122 -18.10 -4.55 -8.76
CA LYS A 122 -18.26 -5.01 -10.15
C LYS A 122 -18.08 -3.91 -11.20
N ALA A 123 -18.68 -2.74 -10.97
CA ALA A 123 -18.79 -1.69 -11.99
C ALA A 123 -17.75 -0.58 -11.83
N PHE A 124 -17.24 -0.37 -10.61
CA PHE A 124 -16.18 0.62 -10.39
C PHE A 124 -14.85 0.13 -10.99
N PRO A 125 -14.11 0.94 -11.76
CA PRO A 125 -12.87 0.50 -12.41
C PRO A 125 -11.66 0.37 -11.47
N GLY A 126 -11.76 0.90 -10.24
CA GLY A 126 -10.63 0.85 -9.28
C GLY A 126 -10.24 -0.56 -8.88
N GLU A 127 -8.95 -0.80 -8.74
CA GLU A 127 -8.33 -2.13 -8.68
C GLU A 127 -8.50 -2.86 -7.34
N PHE A 128 -8.47 -2.13 -6.22
CA PHE A 128 -8.44 -2.75 -4.89
C PHE A 128 -9.85 -3.16 -4.41
N LYS A 129 -10.32 -4.31 -4.89
CA LYS A 129 -11.60 -4.91 -4.49
C LYS A 129 -11.52 -5.56 -3.11
N LEU A 130 -12.66 -5.63 -2.43
CA LEU A 130 -12.77 -6.22 -1.09
C LEU A 130 -12.86 -7.75 -1.12
N PHE A 131 -13.27 -8.31 -2.26
CA PHE A 131 -13.51 -9.75 -2.47
C PHE A 131 -12.42 -10.36 -3.35
#